data_AF-A0A7G2RM48-F1
#
_entry.id   AF-A0A7G2RM48-F1
#
_cell.length_a   1.000
_cell.length_b   1.000
_cell.length_c   1.000
_cell.angle_alpha   90.00
_cell.angle_beta   90.00
_cell.angle_gamma   90.00
#
_symmetry.space_group_name_H-M   'P 1'
#
loop_
_entity.id
_entity.type
_entity.pdbx_description
1 polymer ?
#
loop_
_entity_poly.entity_id
_entity_poly.type
_entity_poly.pdbx_seq_one_letter_code
_entity_poly.pdbx_strand_id
1 'polypeptide(L)'
;MSAQLLKICLPALLLLSACAVKTGGLPGDPAHLKVEPKLFCPGDEVTVSWDVGNIPRDRSHCVVLGEDYTSDASCGSTAECPTDGSCIDGFCCPSSFPTGIAQSCPNHNGCYPPFELAVTADTLTLTPPVNNENEELAGSRTVMPTATTIFNGQVSFEGENYTMAGTTEMVQLTPPSTPVYEFPFVCTGANPGWLPLDLDEEFGWRERRYASDNVRVVNVRNTTGHTIQLRTNNPAVGPVTLEPGQRTDAFNGHPQGEWSASLSPSDPASLVPPRCGATDISDPWPDLQVEATLECANPDMD
;
A
#
# COMPACT_ATOMS: atom_id res chain seq x y z
N MET A 1 -34.55 -15.19 46.57
CA MET A 1 -34.12 -14.84 45.19
C MET A 1 -32.61 -14.64 45.25
N SER A 2 -31.72 -15.28 44.50
CA SER A 2 -31.89 -16.00 43.26
C SER A 2 -30.62 -16.80 42.93
N ALA A 3 -30.61 -18.11 43.18
CA ALA A 3 -29.63 -19.03 42.59
C ALA A 3 -30.11 -19.57 41.22
N GLN A 4 -31.38 -19.29 40.88
CA GLN A 4 -32.00 -19.67 39.61
C GLN A 4 -31.79 -18.63 38.50
N LEU A 5 -31.57 -17.34 38.82
CA LEU A 5 -31.23 -16.32 37.81
C LEU A 5 -29.83 -16.53 37.20
N LEU A 6 -28.87 -17.09 37.96
CA LEU A 6 -27.50 -17.29 37.49
C LEU A 6 -27.38 -18.42 36.44
N LYS A 7 -28.31 -19.38 36.43
CA LYS A 7 -28.33 -20.48 35.46
C LYS A 7 -28.98 -20.12 34.12
N ILE A 8 -29.75 -19.03 34.08
CA ILE A 8 -30.44 -18.57 32.85
C ILE A 8 -29.60 -17.51 32.11
N CYS A 9 -28.77 -16.73 32.83
CA CYS A 9 -27.90 -15.74 32.17
C CYS A 9 -26.64 -16.31 31.50
N LEU A 10 -26.11 -17.46 31.95
CA LEU A 10 -24.89 -18.05 31.35
C LEU A 10 -25.06 -18.53 29.90
N PRO A 11 -26.16 -19.24 29.50
CA PRO A 11 -26.33 -19.62 28.10
C PRO A 11 -26.72 -18.45 27.20
N ALA A 12 -27.31 -17.38 27.75
CA ALA A 12 -27.65 -16.16 27.00
C ALA A 12 -26.42 -15.28 26.68
N LEU A 13 -25.40 -15.26 27.55
CA LEU A 13 -24.13 -14.57 27.25
C LEU A 13 -23.22 -15.35 26.29
N LEU A 14 -23.36 -16.67 26.20
CA LEU A 14 -22.61 -17.48 25.22
C LEU A 14 -23.18 -17.39 23.80
N LEU A 15 -24.44 -16.96 23.63
CA LEU A 15 -25.05 -16.67 22.32
C LEU A 15 -24.64 -15.30 21.75
N LEU A 16 -23.89 -14.48 22.51
CA LEU A 16 -23.27 -13.24 22.04
C LEU A 16 -21.81 -13.45 21.61
N SER A 17 -21.32 -14.69 21.58
CA SER A 17 -20.04 -15.01 20.96
C SER A 17 -20.18 -14.90 19.43
N ALA A 18 -19.80 -13.71 18.95
CA ALA A 18 -19.25 -13.46 17.64
C ALA A 18 -19.95 -14.20 16.49
N CYS A 19 -20.98 -13.56 15.92
CA CYS A 19 -20.93 -13.43 14.47
C CYS A 19 -19.61 -12.72 14.17
N ALA A 20 -18.54 -13.49 13.95
CA ALA A 20 -17.41 -13.00 13.19
C ALA A 20 -18.03 -12.57 11.87
N VAL A 21 -18.22 -11.26 11.70
CA VAL A 21 -18.42 -10.70 10.37
C VAL A 21 -17.21 -11.19 9.60
N LYS A 22 -17.43 -12.16 8.72
CA LYS A 22 -16.43 -12.67 7.82
C LYS A 22 -16.11 -11.49 6.90
N THR A 23 -15.14 -10.67 7.29
CA THR A 23 -14.67 -9.54 6.50
C THR A 23 -14.03 -10.00 5.19
N GLY A 24 -13.81 -11.31 5.01
CA GLY A 24 -13.44 -11.92 3.73
C GLY A 24 -14.55 -11.96 2.67
N GLY A 25 -15.45 -10.97 2.67
CA GLY A 25 -16.56 -10.86 1.73
C GLY A 25 -17.19 -9.47 1.66
N LEU A 26 -16.58 -8.44 2.27
CA LEU A 26 -16.87 -7.08 1.86
C LEU A 26 -16.29 -6.93 0.46
N PRO A 27 -17.08 -6.55 -0.57
CA PRO A 27 -16.50 -6.20 -1.85
C PRO A 27 -15.48 -5.08 -1.57
N GLY A 28 -14.23 -5.28 -1.99
CA GLY A 28 -13.25 -4.19 -2.00
C GLY A 28 -13.78 -3.03 -2.85
N ASP A 29 -13.15 -1.86 -2.79
CA ASP A 29 -13.54 -0.77 -3.67
C ASP A 29 -13.56 -1.29 -5.12
N PRO A 30 -14.62 -0.97 -5.90
CA PRO A 30 -14.82 -1.56 -7.22
C PRO A 30 -13.71 -1.18 -8.21
N ALA A 31 -12.95 -0.13 -7.89
CA ALA A 31 -11.89 0.40 -8.70
C ALA A 31 -10.77 0.97 -7.83
N HIS A 32 -9.52 0.71 -8.21
CA HIS A 32 -8.32 1.22 -7.56
C HIS A 32 -7.42 1.92 -8.57
N LEU A 33 -6.80 3.02 -8.12
CA LEU A 33 -5.73 3.70 -8.85
C LEU A 33 -4.47 3.68 -7.99
N LYS A 34 -3.35 3.34 -8.61
CA LYS A 34 -2.04 3.25 -7.99
C LYS A 34 -1.05 4.06 -8.80
N VAL A 35 -0.21 4.85 -8.13
CA VAL A 35 0.78 5.73 -8.76
C VAL A 35 2.13 5.50 -8.09
N GLU A 36 3.12 5.10 -8.87
CA GLU A 36 4.43 4.69 -8.38
C GLU A 36 5.56 5.22 -9.27
N PRO A 37 6.66 5.75 -8.71
CA PRO A 37 6.85 5.98 -7.29
C PRO A 37 6.08 7.20 -6.77
N LYS A 38 5.86 7.26 -5.46
CA LYS A 38 5.24 8.41 -4.79
C LYS A 38 6.17 9.61 -4.71
N LEU A 39 7.48 9.41 -4.63
CA LEU A 39 8.51 10.46 -4.68
C LEU A 39 9.39 10.24 -5.90
N PHE A 40 9.61 11.29 -6.68
CA PHE A 40 10.40 11.20 -7.90
C PHE A 40 11.29 12.42 -8.11
N CYS A 41 12.31 12.24 -8.94
CA CYS A 41 13.21 13.29 -9.40
C CYS A 41 12.88 13.71 -10.84
N PRO A 42 13.22 14.95 -11.23
CA PRO A 42 13.02 15.40 -12.61
C PRO A 42 13.66 14.44 -13.62
N GLY A 43 12.85 13.95 -14.57
CA GLY A 43 13.28 12.98 -15.58
C GLY A 43 12.96 11.52 -15.24
N ASP A 44 12.47 11.23 -14.04
CA ASP A 44 12.08 9.88 -13.65
C ASP A 44 10.74 9.47 -14.26
N GLU A 45 10.62 8.17 -14.49
CA GLU A 45 9.39 7.53 -14.91
C GLU A 45 8.48 7.29 -13.70
N VAL A 46 7.20 7.67 -13.86
CA VAL A 46 6.11 7.37 -12.94
C VAL A 46 5.09 6.52 -13.69
N THR A 47 4.74 5.38 -13.11
CA THR A 47 3.70 4.49 -13.60
C THR A 47 2.41 4.73 -12.82
N VAL A 48 1.35 5.07 -13.55
CA VAL A 48 -0.03 5.04 -13.05
C VAL A 48 -0.70 3.76 -13.53
N SER A 49 -1.22 2.96 -12.62
CA SER A 49 -1.95 1.73 -12.91
C SER A 49 -3.33 1.75 -12.29
N TRP A 50 -4.28 1.11 -12.94
CA TRP A 50 -5.66 0.96 -12.46
C TRP A 50 -6.05 -0.51 -12.44
N ASP A 51 -6.97 -0.84 -11.54
CA ASP A 51 -7.61 -2.15 -11.45
C ASP A 51 -9.10 -1.96 -11.10
N VAL A 52 -9.97 -2.41 -11.99
CA VAL A 52 -11.43 -2.39 -11.86
C VAL A 52 -12.01 -3.82 -11.76
N GLY A 53 -11.18 -4.81 -11.47
CA GLY A 53 -11.58 -6.22 -11.34
C GLY A 53 -12.56 -6.50 -10.21
N ASN A 54 -12.76 -5.53 -9.29
CA ASN A 54 -13.70 -5.60 -8.18
C ASN A 54 -15.11 -5.08 -8.52
N ILE A 55 -15.34 -4.59 -9.75
CA ILE A 55 -16.71 -4.24 -10.18
C ILE A 55 -17.65 -5.44 -9.92
N PRO A 56 -18.82 -5.23 -9.30
CA PRO A 56 -19.78 -6.31 -9.07
C PRO A 56 -20.15 -7.02 -10.37
N ARG A 57 -20.02 -8.34 -10.38
CA ARG A 57 -20.42 -9.16 -11.53
C ARG A 57 -21.93 -9.37 -11.51
N ASP A 58 -22.57 -9.27 -12.67
CA ASP A 58 -23.98 -9.64 -12.88
C ASP A 58 -24.10 -10.65 -14.03
N ARG A 59 -24.83 -11.73 -13.75
CA ARG A 59 -25.10 -12.81 -14.71
C ARG A 59 -25.80 -12.32 -15.97
N SER A 60 -26.55 -11.22 -15.89
CA SER A 60 -27.23 -10.64 -17.05
C SER A 60 -26.27 -10.13 -18.14
N HIS A 61 -25.01 -9.84 -17.78
CA HIS A 61 -23.98 -9.32 -18.68
C HIS A 61 -22.95 -10.38 -19.12
N CYS A 62 -23.11 -11.65 -18.73
CA CYS A 62 -22.18 -12.69 -19.19
C CYS A 62 -22.27 -12.86 -20.72
N VAL A 63 -21.12 -12.79 -21.40
CA VAL A 63 -21.06 -13.02 -22.85
C VAL A 63 -21.23 -14.51 -23.17
N VAL A 64 -22.17 -14.79 -24.05
CA VAL A 64 -22.51 -16.14 -24.56
C VAL A 64 -21.47 -16.56 -25.60
N LEU A 65 -20.74 -17.64 -25.36
CA LEU A 65 -19.93 -18.28 -26.40
C LEU A 65 -20.84 -18.98 -27.42
N GLY A 66 -20.37 -19.18 -28.65
CA GLY A 66 -21.16 -19.70 -29.77
C GLY A 66 -21.88 -21.03 -29.50
N GLU A 67 -22.61 -21.54 -30.50
CA GLU A 67 -23.66 -22.58 -30.38
C GLU A 67 -23.30 -23.85 -29.57
N ASP A 68 -22.02 -24.19 -29.38
CA ASP A 68 -21.54 -25.36 -28.61
C ASP A 68 -21.29 -25.10 -27.10
N TYR A 69 -21.20 -23.83 -26.68
CA TYR A 69 -21.03 -23.40 -25.28
C TYR A 69 -22.15 -22.42 -24.93
N THR A 70 -23.37 -22.93 -24.76
CA THR A 70 -24.56 -22.09 -24.51
C THR A 70 -24.41 -21.25 -23.23
N SER A 71 -25.06 -20.08 -23.27
CA SER A 71 -25.03 -18.96 -22.30
C SER A 71 -25.20 -19.31 -20.82
N ASP A 72 -25.73 -20.49 -20.53
CA ASP A 72 -26.17 -20.93 -19.21
C ASP A 72 -25.46 -22.20 -18.73
N ALA A 73 -24.33 -22.59 -19.33
CA ALA A 73 -23.54 -23.73 -18.88
C ALA A 73 -22.78 -23.39 -17.58
N SER A 74 -23.53 -23.13 -16.52
CA SER A 74 -23.00 -23.16 -15.16
C SER A 74 -22.54 -24.59 -14.85
N CYS A 75 -21.37 -24.72 -14.25
CA CYS A 75 -20.81 -26.01 -13.89
C CYS A 75 -20.49 -26.05 -12.39
N GLY A 76 -20.77 -27.17 -11.74
CA GLY A 76 -20.21 -27.50 -10.43
C GLY A 76 -18.82 -28.13 -10.56
N SER A 77 -18.51 -28.71 -11.71
CA SER A 77 -17.27 -29.43 -11.96
C SER A 77 -16.91 -29.49 -13.45
N THR A 78 -15.63 -29.71 -13.77
CA THR A 78 -15.12 -29.81 -15.15
C THR A 78 -15.82 -30.89 -15.98
N ALA A 79 -16.37 -31.92 -15.34
CA ALA A 79 -17.09 -33.00 -16.02
C ALA A 79 -18.42 -32.55 -16.66
N GLU A 80 -18.94 -31.39 -16.26
CA GLU A 80 -20.19 -30.81 -16.77
C GLU A 80 -19.95 -29.94 -18.01
N CYS A 81 -18.69 -29.77 -18.41
CA CYS A 81 -18.30 -28.98 -19.57
C CYS A 81 -18.17 -29.84 -20.85
N PRO A 82 -18.24 -29.20 -22.03
CA PRO A 82 -17.89 -29.86 -23.30
C PRO A 82 -16.52 -30.55 -23.23
N THR A 83 -16.30 -31.54 -24.09
CA THR A 83 -15.19 -32.50 -23.99
C THR A 83 -13.80 -31.86 -23.99
N ASP A 84 -13.70 -30.66 -24.55
CA ASP A 84 -12.54 -29.81 -24.62
C ASP A 84 -12.59 -28.64 -23.62
N GLY A 85 -13.36 -28.71 -22.54
CA GLY A 85 -13.53 -27.63 -21.56
C GLY A 85 -13.11 -27.93 -20.11
N SER A 86 -13.13 -26.90 -19.26
CA SER A 86 -12.81 -26.90 -17.83
C SER A 86 -13.74 -25.98 -17.06
N CYS A 87 -14.14 -26.37 -15.84
CA CYS A 87 -15.00 -25.56 -15.00
C CYS A 87 -14.17 -24.57 -14.17
N ILE A 88 -14.37 -23.28 -14.41
CA ILE A 88 -13.67 -22.19 -13.73
C ILE A 88 -14.72 -21.23 -13.17
N ASP A 89 -14.70 -21.04 -11.85
CA ASP A 89 -15.63 -20.17 -11.11
C ASP A 89 -17.12 -20.39 -11.43
N GLY A 90 -17.48 -21.64 -11.71
CA GLY A 90 -18.85 -22.03 -11.99
C GLY A 90 -19.24 -21.94 -13.47
N PHE A 91 -18.29 -21.76 -14.39
CA PHE A 91 -18.53 -21.67 -15.84
C PHE A 91 -17.58 -22.55 -16.65
N CYS A 92 -18.05 -23.06 -17.79
CA CYS A 92 -17.26 -23.89 -18.69
C CYS A 92 -16.39 -23.08 -19.65
N CYS A 93 -15.06 -23.20 -19.53
CA CYS A 93 -14.04 -22.60 -20.40
C CYS A 93 -13.38 -23.62 -21.33
N PRO A 94 -12.89 -23.27 -22.53
CA PRO A 94 -12.08 -24.15 -23.37
C PRO A 94 -10.71 -24.52 -22.75
N SER A 95 -10.22 -25.73 -23.01
CA SER A 95 -9.00 -26.35 -22.47
C SER A 95 -7.70 -25.86 -23.10
N SER A 96 -7.77 -25.17 -24.24
CA SER A 96 -6.62 -24.47 -24.85
C SER A 96 -6.19 -23.21 -24.06
N PHE A 97 -6.78 -22.96 -22.90
CA PHE A 97 -6.59 -21.75 -22.10
C PHE A 97 -5.44 -21.90 -21.07
N PRO A 98 -4.56 -20.90 -20.90
CA PRO A 98 -3.43 -21.00 -19.96
C PRO A 98 -3.89 -20.97 -18.51
N THR A 99 -3.38 -21.90 -17.70
CA THR A 99 -3.60 -21.91 -16.23
C THR A 99 -2.61 -20.98 -15.53
N GLY A 100 -3.08 -20.09 -14.66
CA GLY A 100 -2.23 -19.35 -13.71
C GLY A 100 -2.31 -17.83 -13.70
N ILE A 101 -3.19 -17.22 -14.49
CA ILE A 101 -3.55 -15.80 -14.39
C ILE A 101 -5.03 -15.77 -14.00
N ALA A 102 -5.45 -14.86 -13.13
CA ALA A 102 -6.85 -14.70 -12.69
C ALA A 102 -7.76 -14.28 -13.87
N GLN A 103 -7.96 -15.18 -14.83
CA GLN A 103 -8.63 -14.92 -16.10
C GLN A 103 -9.83 -15.84 -16.24
N SER A 104 -11.00 -15.21 -16.32
CA SER A 104 -12.21 -15.75 -16.94
C SER A 104 -11.93 -16.27 -18.34
N CYS A 105 -12.74 -17.24 -18.81
CA CYS A 105 -12.72 -17.78 -20.17
C CYS A 105 -12.64 -16.66 -21.24
N PRO A 106 -12.15 -16.94 -22.48
CA PRO A 106 -11.92 -15.89 -23.45
C PRO A 106 -13.23 -15.29 -23.97
N ASN A 107 -13.59 -14.14 -23.41
CA ASN A 107 -14.06 -12.93 -24.06
C ASN A 107 -14.01 -11.84 -22.99
N HIS A 108 -12.78 -11.33 -22.80
CA HIS A 108 -12.24 -10.20 -22.03
C HIS A 108 -12.97 -9.51 -20.85
N ASN A 109 -14.29 -9.64 -20.67
CA ASN A 109 -15.05 -8.88 -19.68
C ASN A 109 -15.97 -9.72 -18.77
N GLY A 110 -15.78 -11.04 -18.66
CA GLY A 110 -16.52 -11.87 -17.70
C GLY A 110 -18.03 -11.58 -17.66
N CYS A 111 -18.63 -11.64 -16.47
CA CYS A 111 -19.99 -11.17 -16.21
C CYS A 111 -19.97 -9.73 -15.65
N TYR A 112 -19.01 -8.91 -16.10
CA TYR A 112 -18.93 -7.51 -15.68
C TYR A 112 -19.95 -6.69 -16.47
N PRO A 113 -20.68 -5.76 -15.84
CA PRO A 113 -21.48 -4.80 -16.57
C PRO A 113 -20.59 -3.98 -17.50
N PRO A 114 -21.16 -3.41 -18.58
CA PRO A 114 -20.47 -2.40 -19.37
C PRO A 114 -19.99 -1.27 -18.44
N PHE A 115 -18.70 -0.96 -18.52
CA PHE A 115 -18.09 0.11 -17.75
C PHE A 115 -17.32 1.07 -18.67
N GLU A 116 -17.12 2.29 -18.21
CA GLU A 116 -16.24 3.26 -18.85
C GLU A 116 -15.22 3.75 -17.82
N LEU A 117 -13.93 3.66 -18.16
CA LEU A 117 -12.83 4.19 -17.37
C LEU A 117 -12.21 5.40 -18.07
N ALA A 118 -11.95 6.44 -17.30
CA ALA A 118 -11.09 7.56 -17.69
C ALA A 118 -10.04 7.83 -16.61
N VAL A 119 -8.80 8.12 -17.01
CA VAL A 119 -7.74 8.58 -16.11
C VAL A 119 -7.17 9.89 -16.65
N THR A 120 -7.00 10.86 -15.77
CA THR A 120 -6.50 12.20 -16.07
C THR A 120 -5.40 12.59 -15.09
N ALA A 121 -4.58 13.57 -15.47
CA ALA A 121 -3.55 14.17 -14.62
C ALA A 121 -3.63 15.70 -14.72
N ASP A 122 -3.28 16.41 -13.65
CA ASP A 122 -3.38 17.87 -13.57
C ASP A 122 -2.22 18.61 -14.24
N THR A 123 -1.02 18.01 -14.27
CA THR A 123 0.19 18.64 -14.82
C THR A 123 0.61 18.13 -16.20
N LEU A 124 0.04 17.01 -16.68
CA LEU A 124 0.48 16.32 -17.89
C LEU A 124 -0.67 15.61 -18.60
N THR A 125 -0.39 15.10 -19.80
CA THR A 125 -1.34 14.26 -20.56
C THR A 125 -0.82 12.82 -20.65
N LEU A 126 -1.70 11.86 -20.40
CA LEU A 126 -1.39 10.44 -20.56
C LEU A 126 -1.32 10.11 -22.06
N THR A 127 -0.25 9.43 -22.47
CA THR A 127 -0.08 8.98 -23.86
C THR A 127 0.23 7.48 -23.88
N PRO A 128 -0.60 6.64 -24.51
CA PRO A 128 -1.89 6.97 -25.10
C PRO A 128 -2.92 7.41 -24.03
N PRO A 129 -3.90 8.25 -24.39
CA PRO A 129 -4.92 8.71 -23.45
C PRO A 129 -5.75 7.53 -22.92
N VAL A 130 -6.16 7.62 -21.66
CA VAL A 130 -7.04 6.64 -21.00
C VAL A 130 -8.42 7.28 -20.92
N ASN A 131 -9.20 7.14 -21.99
CA ASN A 131 -10.54 7.71 -22.11
C ASN A 131 -11.50 6.66 -22.65
N ASN A 132 -12.61 6.43 -21.94
CA ASN A 132 -13.63 5.45 -22.31
C ASN A 132 -13.05 4.03 -22.50
N GLU A 133 -12.05 3.66 -21.71
CA GLU A 133 -11.52 2.29 -21.69
C GLU A 133 -12.58 1.37 -21.09
N ASN A 134 -12.94 0.30 -21.80
CA ASN A 134 -14.05 -0.58 -21.47
C ASN A 134 -13.76 -2.08 -21.70
N GLU A 135 -12.52 -2.42 -22.05
CA GLU A 135 -12.08 -3.79 -22.36
C GLU A 135 -10.98 -4.29 -21.39
N GLU A 136 -10.16 -3.40 -20.83
CA GLU A 136 -9.09 -3.77 -19.91
C GLU A 136 -9.49 -3.49 -18.45
N LEU A 137 -9.78 -4.54 -17.70
CA LEU A 137 -10.07 -4.43 -16.26
C LEU A 137 -8.86 -3.92 -15.46
N ALA A 138 -7.65 -4.16 -15.93
CA ALA A 138 -6.44 -3.65 -15.31
C ALA A 138 -5.48 -3.17 -16.39
N GLY A 139 -4.83 -2.04 -16.15
CA GLY A 139 -3.94 -1.43 -17.11
C GLY A 139 -2.98 -0.45 -16.45
N SER A 140 -2.04 0.07 -17.24
CA SER A 140 -1.08 1.05 -16.75
C SER A 140 -0.58 1.98 -17.86
N ARG A 141 -0.07 3.15 -17.44
CA ARG A 141 0.65 4.11 -18.28
C ARG A 141 1.87 4.59 -17.53
N THR A 142 2.99 4.68 -18.23
CA THR A 142 4.21 5.30 -17.73
C THR A 142 4.35 6.69 -18.32
N VAL A 143 4.64 7.67 -17.47
CA VAL A 143 4.82 9.08 -17.81
C VAL A 143 6.05 9.64 -17.12
N MET A 144 6.51 10.81 -17.55
CA MET A 144 7.60 11.54 -16.91
C MET A 144 7.08 12.91 -16.45
N PRO A 145 6.54 13.03 -15.22
CA PRO A 145 6.06 14.30 -14.72
C PRO A 145 7.21 15.30 -14.53
N THR A 146 6.91 16.59 -14.67
CA THR A 146 7.87 17.68 -14.40
C THR A 146 7.57 18.46 -13.13
N ALA A 147 6.55 18.03 -12.38
CA ALA A 147 6.11 18.61 -11.12
C ALA A 147 5.29 17.57 -10.32
N THR A 148 5.07 17.83 -9.04
CA THR A 148 4.07 17.08 -8.24
C THR A 148 2.75 17.01 -8.99
N THR A 149 2.20 15.81 -9.14
CA THR A 149 1.09 15.52 -10.05
C THR A 149 0.04 14.67 -9.35
N ILE A 150 -1.22 15.05 -9.52
CA ILE A 150 -2.38 14.31 -9.05
C ILE A 150 -3.03 13.63 -10.25
N PHE A 151 -3.15 12.31 -10.18
CA PHE A 151 -3.87 11.49 -11.12
C PHE A 151 -5.28 11.23 -10.59
N ASN A 152 -6.29 11.46 -11.41
CA ASN A 152 -7.69 11.21 -11.09
C ASN A 152 -8.25 10.17 -12.06
N GLY A 153 -8.84 9.11 -11.51
CA GLY A 153 -9.55 8.10 -12.26
C GLY A 153 -11.05 8.21 -12.01
N GLN A 154 -11.85 7.95 -13.04
CA GLN A 154 -13.29 7.80 -12.94
C GLN A 154 -13.71 6.51 -13.63
N VAL A 155 -14.52 5.71 -12.94
CA VAL A 155 -15.13 4.49 -13.45
C VAL A 155 -16.64 4.62 -13.36
N SER A 156 -17.32 4.39 -14.47
CA SER A 156 -18.77 4.49 -14.57
C SER A 156 -19.35 3.14 -14.99
N PHE A 157 -20.28 2.58 -14.23
CA PHE A 157 -21.01 1.37 -14.59
C PHE A 157 -22.44 1.43 -14.01
N GLU A 158 -23.42 0.91 -14.75
CA GLU A 158 -24.84 0.85 -14.33
C GLU A 158 -25.45 2.18 -13.81
N GLY A 159 -24.91 3.32 -14.27
CA GLY A 159 -25.36 4.65 -13.86
C GLY A 159 -24.74 5.16 -12.55
N GLU A 160 -23.83 4.41 -11.94
CA GLU A 160 -23.00 4.83 -10.81
C GLU A 160 -21.63 5.31 -11.27
N ASN A 161 -21.05 6.25 -10.51
CA ASN A 161 -19.73 6.81 -10.76
C ASN A 161 -18.84 6.61 -9.55
N TYR A 162 -17.68 6.02 -9.77
CA TYR A 162 -16.65 5.79 -8.78
C TYR A 162 -15.42 6.61 -9.14
N THR A 163 -14.88 7.32 -8.16
CA THR A 163 -13.71 8.18 -8.35
C THR A 163 -12.52 7.62 -7.59
N MET A 164 -11.36 7.72 -8.20
CA MET A 164 -10.09 7.25 -7.68
C MET A 164 -9.09 8.39 -7.77
N ALA A 165 -8.11 8.43 -6.87
CA ALA A 165 -7.03 9.39 -6.93
C ALA A 165 -5.72 8.77 -6.48
N GLY A 166 -4.63 9.23 -7.07
CA GLY A 166 -3.28 8.90 -6.67
C GLY A 166 -2.36 10.09 -6.94
N THR A 167 -1.30 10.24 -6.14
CA THR A 167 -0.40 11.40 -6.21
C THR A 167 1.03 10.93 -6.28
N THR A 168 1.82 11.63 -7.09
CA THR A 168 3.29 11.56 -7.06
C THR A 168 3.86 12.95 -6.78
N GLU A 169 4.88 13.02 -5.95
CA GLU A 169 5.49 14.22 -5.41
C GLU A 169 6.91 14.36 -5.93
N MET A 170 7.19 15.51 -6.54
CA MET A 170 8.54 15.80 -7.00
C MET A 170 9.40 16.19 -5.80
N VAL A 171 10.57 15.57 -5.64
CA VAL A 171 11.56 16.00 -4.66
C VAL A 171 12.01 17.42 -5.02
N GLN A 172 11.71 18.37 -4.13
CA GLN A 172 12.06 19.77 -4.34
C GLN A 172 13.50 20.00 -3.90
N LEU A 173 14.20 20.85 -4.65
CA LEU A 173 15.51 21.36 -4.25
C LEU A 173 15.39 22.61 -3.37
N THR A 174 14.30 23.38 -3.49
CA THR A 174 14.13 24.64 -2.75
C THR A 174 12.64 24.99 -2.55
N PRO A 175 12.13 24.94 -1.30
CA PRO A 175 12.77 24.35 -0.13
C PRO A 175 12.98 22.84 -0.33
N PRO A 176 14.02 22.23 0.25
CA PRO A 176 14.25 20.81 0.07
C PRO A 176 13.11 19.99 0.69
N SER A 177 12.79 18.84 0.10
CA SER A 177 11.83 17.91 0.68
C SER A 177 12.41 17.33 1.98
N THR A 178 11.70 17.52 3.10
CA THR A 178 12.16 17.11 4.43
C THR A 178 11.14 16.23 5.17
N PRO A 179 10.97 14.95 4.78
CA PRO A 179 10.14 14.03 5.55
C PRO A 179 10.63 13.87 6.99
N VAL A 180 9.68 13.74 7.92
CA VAL A 180 9.94 13.41 9.33
C VAL A 180 9.65 11.93 9.52
N TYR A 181 10.65 11.20 10.00
CA TYR A 181 10.52 9.80 10.40
C TYR A 181 10.33 9.73 11.91
N GLU A 182 9.29 9.01 12.31
CA GLU A 182 8.93 8.81 13.70
C GLU A 182 9.19 7.36 14.11
N PHE A 183 9.87 7.20 15.23
CA PHE A 183 10.09 5.93 15.90
C PHE A 183 9.19 5.92 17.12
N PRO A 184 8.00 5.29 17.05
CA PRO A 184 7.05 5.33 18.13
C PRO A 184 7.53 4.46 19.29
N PHE A 185 7.38 4.98 20.51
CA PHE A 185 7.65 4.23 21.72
C PHE A 185 6.55 3.19 21.95
N VAL A 186 6.97 1.96 22.24
CA VAL A 186 6.11 0.83 22.55
C VAL A 186 6.57 0.14 23.81
N CYS A 187 5.57 -0.19 24.60
CA CYS A 187 5.70 -0.80 25.90
C CYS A 187 5.24 -2.27 25.79
N THR A 188 6.04 -3.10 25.14
CA THR A 188 5.75 -4.54 24.94
C THR A 188 6.31 -5.37 26.10
N GLY A 189 5.61 -5.36 27.24
CA GLY A 189 5.95 -6.20 28.38
C GLY A 189 7.35 -5.94 28.95
N ALA A 190 8.24 -6.94 28.90
CA ALA A 190 9.55 -6.89 29.57
C ALA A 190 10.59 -5.98 28.88
N ASN A 191 10.38 -5.62 27.61
CA ASN A 191 11.34 -4.85 26.81
C ASN A 191 10.66 -3.61 26.19
N PRO A 192 10.56 -2.50 26.92
CA PRO A 192 10.16 -1.22 26.33
C PRO A 192 11.22 -0.71 25.33
N GLY A 193 10.77 -0.07 24.26
CA GLY A 193 11.66 0.50 23.27
C GLY A 193 10.91 1.21 22.16
N TRP A 194 11.61 1.53 21.07
CA TRP A 194 11.02 2.16 19.90
C TRP A 194 10.91 1.16 18.76
N LEU A 195 9.83 1.25 17.98
CA LEU A 195 9.73 0.45 16.77
C LEU A 195 10.78 0.95 15.76
N PRO A 196 11.53 0.02 15.12
CA PRO A 196 12.31 0.38 13.97
C PRO A 196 11.39 0.77 12.81
N LEU A 197 11.93 1.54 11.88
CA LEU A 197 11.29 1.90 10.64
C LEU A 197 12.02 1.19 9.50
N ASP A 198 11.33 0.33 8.75
CA ASP A 198 11.89 -0.24 7.53
C ASP A 198 11.71 0.76 6.39
N LEU A 199 12.77 1.48 6.03
CA LEU A 199 12.68 2.44 4.92
C LEU A 199 12.40 1.73 3.60
N ASP A 200 12.71 0.44 3.45
CA ASP A 200 12.34 -0.29 2.24
C ASP A 200 10.84 -0.56 2.14
N GLU A 201 10.14 -0.58 3.28
CA GLU A 201 8.68 -0.73 3.34
C GLU A 201 8.00 0.65 3.28
N GLU A 202 8.50 1.60 4.07
CA GLU A 202 8.01 2.99 4.12
C GLU A 202 8.16 3.71 2.77
N PHE A 203 9.30 3.50 2.10
CA PHE A 203 9.54 3.95 0.73
C PHE A 203 9.35 2.86 -0.32
N GLY A 204 8.80 1.71 0.09
CA GLY A 204 8.36 0.65 -0.82
C GLY A 204 9.47 0.12 -1.73
N TRP A 205 10.76 0.38 -1.47
CA TRP A 205 11.90 0.03 -2.31
C TRP A 205 12.08 -1.46 -2.53
N ARG A 206 11.73 -2.29 -1.54
CA ARG A 206 11.70 -3.76 -1.72
C ARG A 206 10.81 -4.18 -2.88
N GLU A 207 9.85 -3.34 -3.20
CA GLU A 207 8.87 -3.53 -4.25
C GLU A 207 8.93 -2.42 -5.31
N ARG A 208 9.92 -1.50 -5.25
CA ARG A 208 10.08 -0.25 -6.04
C ARG A 208 8.85 0.68 -6.06
N ARG A 209 8.17 0.83 -4.92
CA ARG A 209 6.82 1.41 -4.88
C ARG A 209 6.74 2.89 -4.54
N TYR A 210 7.64 3.46 -3.74
CA TYR A 210 7.34 4.76 -3.12
C TYR A 210 8.39 5.85 -3.30
N ALA A 211 9.65 5.57 -3.60
CA ALA A 211 10.56 6.58 -4.17
C ALA A 211 11.27 6.04 -5.43
N SER A 212 11.77 6.92 -6.29
CA SER A 212 12.53 6.56 -7.50
C SER A 212 14.02 6.41 -7.19
N ASP A 213 14.74 5.54 -7.92
CA ASP A 213 16.16 5.26 -7.65
C ASP A 213 17.05 6.51 -7.56
N ASN A 214 16.65 7.64 -8.14
CA ASN A 214 17.38 8.91 -8.08
C ASN A 214 17.16 9.72 -6.79
N VAL A 215 16.25 9.32 -5.89
CA VAL A 215 16.05 9.98 -4.61
C VAL A 215 17.11 9.52 -3.60
N ARG A 216 17.79 10.48 -2.97
CA ARG A 216 18.80 10.25 -1.92
C ARG A 216 18.55 11.07 -0.67
N VAL A 217 18.92 10.52 0.49
CA VAL A 217 19.08 11.29 1.72
C VAL A 217 20.42 11.98 1.67
N VAL A 218 20.48 13.26 2.03
CA VAL A 218 21.74 14.02 2.10
C VAL A 218 22.14 14.39 3.52
N ASN A 219 21.16 14.64 4.37
CA ASN A 219 21.40 14.82 5.80
C ASN A 219 20.20 14.37 6.61
N VAL A 220 20.48 13.98 7.84
CA VAL A 220 19.48 13.67 8.86
C VAL A 220 19.66 14.64 10.01
N ARG A 221 18.55 15.18 10.50
CA ARG A 221 18.51 16.08 11.65
C ARG A 221 17.73 15.43 12.77
N ASN A 222 18.30 15.39 13.96
CA ASN A 222 17.54 15.03 15.15
C ASN A 222 16.56 16.17 15.50
N THR A 223 15.27 15.91 15.38
CA THR A 223 14.22 16.86 15.79
C THR A 223 13.66 16.55 17.17
N THR A 224 14.08 15.42 17.75
CA THR A 224 13.79 15.08 19.14
C THR A 224 14.45 16.09 20.07
N GLY A 225 13.78 16.48 21.15
CA GLY A 225 14.37 17.26 22.25
C GLY A 225 15.40 16.51 23.09
N HIS A 226 15.79 15.28 22.68
CA HIS A 226 16.69 14.38 23.39
C HIS A 226 17.89 14.01 22.54
N THR A 227 19.00 13.65 23.19
CA THR A 227 20.16 13.08 22.51
C THR A 227 19.85 11.64 22.14
N ILE A 228 19.88 11.32 20.85
CA ILE A 228 19.55 9.98 20.35
C ILE A 228 20.78 9.28 19.79
N GLN A 229 20.69 7.96 19.68
CA GLN A 229 21.56 7.15 18.85
C GLN A 229 20.73 6.59 17.70
N LEU A 230 21.05 7.02 16.48
CA LEU A 230 20.44 6.54 15.25
C LEU A 230 21.30 5.42 14.65
N ARG A 231 20.66 4.37 14.15
CA ARG A 231 21.30 3.21 13.56
C ARG A 231 20.56 2.81 12.29
N THR A 232 21.29 2.21 11.37
CA THR A 232 20.75 1.55 10.18
C THR A 232 21.33 0.13 10.10
N ASN A 233 20.65 -0.76 9.40
CA ASN A 233 21.17 -2.09 9.07
C ASN A 233 22.32 -2.05 8.05
N ASN A 234 22.63 -0.90 7.43
CA ASN A 234 23.79 -0.74 6.56
C ASN A 234 25.10 -0.84 7.37
N PRO A 235 25.93 -1.88 7.18
CA PRO A 235 27.13 -2.10 7.98
C PRO A 235 28.22 -1.04 7.75
N ALA A 236 28.14 -0.26 6.66
CA ALA A 236 29.06 0.84 6.40
C ALA A 236 28.79 2.06 7.29
N VAL A 237 27.58 2.18 7.84
CA VAL A 237 27.15 3.28 8.70
C VAL A 237 27.05 2.77 10.14
N GLY A 238 28.05 3.10 10.96
CA GLY A 238 28.01 2.79 12.39
C GLY A 238 26.91 3.58 13.12
N PRO A 239 26.62 3.25 14.40
CA PRO A 239 25.70 4.04 15.21
C PRO A 239 26.16 5.50 15.31
N VAL A 240 25.26 6.43 15.04
CA VAL A 240 25.54 7.88 15.10
C VAL A 240 24.79 8.49 16.26
N THR A 241 25.52 9.14 17.17
CA THR A 241 24.93 9.92 18.25
C THR A 241 24.62 11.34 17.77
N LEU A 242 23.39 11.80 18.01
CA LEU A 242 22.90 13.11 17.59
C LEU A 242 22.30 13.86 18.77
N GLU A 243 22.87 15.01 19.11
CA GLU A 243 22.29 15.97 20.05
C GLU A 243 20.99 16.59 19.47
N PRO A 244 20.11 17.16 20.32
CA PRO A 244 18.91 17.84 19.84
C PRO A 244 19.23 18.91 18.79
N GLY A 245 18.59 18.82 17.62
CA GLY A 245 18.78 19.73 16.49
C GLY A 245 20.04 19.47 15.66
N GLN A 246 20.93 18.57 16.08
CA GLN A 246 22.17 18.24 15.35
C GLN A 246 21.85 17.58 14.01
N ARG A 247 22.69 17.88 13.00
CA ARG A 247 22.65 17.28 11.66
C ARG A 247 23.83 16.36 11.42
N THR A 248 23.64 15.33 10.61
CA THR A 248 24.69 14.44 10.12
C THR A 248 24.44 14.06 8.66
N ASP A 249 25.52 13.86 7.92
CA ASP A 249 25.58 13.31 6.56
C ASP A 249 26.00 11.82 6.56
N ALA A 250 26.16 11.18 7.72
CA ALA A 250 26.58 9.79 7.82
C ALA A 250 25.60 8.79 7.17
N PHE A 251 24.34 9.21 6.99
CA PHE A 251 23.28 8.45 6.32
C PHE A 251 23.08 8.90 4.86
N ASN A 252 24.04 9.64 4.29
CA ASN A 252 23.96 10.07 2.90
C ASN A 252 23.98 8.88 1.95
N GLY A 253 23.03 8.85 1.02
CA GLY A 253 22.85 7.79 0.04
C GLY A 253 21.38 7.44 -0.14
N HIS A 254 21.12 6.27 -0.72
CA HIS A 254 19.75 5.79 -0.88
C HIS A 254 19.09 5.56 0.50
N PRO A 255 17.87 6.08 0.75
CA PRO A 255 17.11 5.81 1.97
C PRO A 255 16.62 4.36 1.98
N GLN A 256 17.50 3.43 2.35
CA GLN A 256 17.21 1.99 2.34
C GLN A 256 17.46 1.33 3.69
N GLY A 257 16.77 0.21 3.88
CA GLY A 257 16.92 -0.68 5.02
C GLY A 257 16.25 -0.20 6.31
N GLU A 258 16.41 -1.01 7.34
CA GLU A 258 15.84 -0.76 8.65
C GLU A 258 16.63 0.31 9.40
N TRP A 259 15.93 1.36 9.84
CA TRP A 259 16.43 2.39 10.73
C TRP A 259 15.88 2.17 12.13
N SER A 260 16.71 2.40 13.14
CA SER A 260 16.29 2.35 14.54
C SER A 260 16.89 3.51 15.30
N ALA A 261 16.10 4.08 16.21
CA ALA A 261 16.52 5.13 17.12
C ALA A 261 16.37 4.66 18.57
N SER A 262 17.27 5.12 19.43
CA SER A 262 17.16 4.99 20.87
C SER A 262 17.65 6.25 21.56
N LEU A 263 17.27 6.48 22.81
CA LEU A 263 17.97 7.46 23.63
C LEU A 263 19.45 7.09 23.74
N SER A 264 20.33 8.10 23.66
CA SER A 264 21.74 7.92 23.96
C SER A 264 21.91 7.53 25.42
N PRO A 265 22.86 6.64 25.80
CA PRO A 265 23.18 6.36 27.20
C PRO A 265 23.63 7.60 27.99
N SER A 266 24.01 8.67 27.29
CA SER A 266 24.36 9.97 27.88
C SER A 266 23.16 10.90 28.10
N ASP A 267 21.98 10.55 27.58
CA ASP A 267 20.78 11.38 27.73
C ASP A 267 20.19 11.21 29.14
N PRO A 268 19.83 12.28 29.85
CA PRO A 268 19.23 12.17 31.18
C PRO A 268 17.96 11.31 31.23
N ALA A 269 17.16 11.30 30.16
CA ALA A 269 15.94 10.49 30.10
C ALA A 269 16.24 8.99 30.03
N SER A 270 17.42 8.57 29.58
CA SER A 270 17.81 7.15 29.56
C SER A 270 18.05 6.59 30.97
N LEU A 271 18.22 7.45 31.98
CA LEU A 271 18.44 7.06 33.38
C LEU A 271 17.14 6.74 34.13
N VAL A 272 15.99 7.12 33.57
CA VAL A 272 14.67 6.88 34.14
C VAL A 272 13.95 5.88 33.22
N PRO A 273 14.11 4.56 33.44
CA PRO A 273 13.48 3.56 32.59
C PRO A 273 11.95 3.58 32.81
N PRO A 274 11.16 3.46 31.72
CA PRO A 274 9.71 3.42 31.80
C PRO A 274 9.26 2.17 32.54
N ARG A 275 8.13 2.25 33.22
CA ARG A 275 7.52 1.08 33.84
C ARG A 275 6.38 0.59 32.96
N CYS A 276 6.58 -0.59 32.41
CA CYS A 276 5.64 -1.29 31.57
C CYS A 276 4.91 -2.37 32.35
N GLY A 277 3.71 -2.05 32.84
CA GLY A 277 2.78 -2.99 33.46
C GLY A 277 1.85 -3.64 32.44
N ALA A 278 1.09 -4.65 32.87
CA ALA A 278 0.11 -5.32 32.01
C ALA A 278 -1.11 -4.43 31.67
N THR A 279 -1.38 -3.41 32.49
CA THR A 279 -2.54 -2.52 32.36
C THR A 279 -2.21 -1.04 32.53
N ASP A 280 -0.95 -0.71 32.83
CA ASP A 280 -0.51 0.63 33.19
C ASP A 280 0.89 0.91 32.65
N ILE A 281 1.09 2.13 32.16
CA ILE A 281 2.37 2.67 31.72
C ILE A 281 2.64 3.91 32.56
N SER A 282 3.79 3.95 33.22
CA SER A 282 4.26 5.17 33.92
C SER A 282 5.62 5.60 33.39
N ASP A 283 5.77 6.92 33.31
CA ASP A 283 6.95 7.61 32.78
C ASP A 283 7.38 7.07 31.40
N PRO A 284 6.48 7.05 30.39
CA PRO A 284 6.83 6.57 29.06
C PRO A 284 7.95 7.44 28.48
N TRP A 285 8.88 6.82 27.77
CA TRP A 285 9.80 7.57 26.95
C TRP A 285 9.05 8.24 25.78
N PRO A 286 9.53 9.40 25.30
CA PRO A 286 8.91 10.07 24.16
C PRO A 286 9.15 9.29 22.88
N ASP A 287 8.31 9.53 21.87
CA ASP A 287 8.61 9.15 20.50
C ASP A 287 9.87 9.88 20.03
N LEU A 288 10.69 9.19 19.24
CA LEU A 288 11.90 9.79 18.66
C LEU A 288 11.61 10.17 17.22
N GLN A 289 12.14 11.32 16.81
CA GLN A 289 11.92 11.85 15.47
C GLN A 289 13.22 12.34 14.86
N VAL A 290 13.36 12.05 13.56
CA VAL A 290 14.42 12.59 12.74
C VAL A 290 13.82 13.15 11.45
N GLU A 291 14.33 14.31 11.03
CA GLU A 291 13.99 14.92 9.75
C GLU A 291 15.09 14.57 8.75
N ALA A 292 14.75 13.87 7.68
CA ALA A 292 15.70 13.60 6.60
C ALA A 292 15.49 14.61 5.48
N THR A 293 16.58 15.19 4.99
CA THR A 293 16.57 16.04 3.80
C THR A 293 16.83 15.18 2.58
N LEU A 294 15.92 15.23 1.62
CA LEU A 294 16.00 14.50 0.36
C LEU A 294 16.51 15.39 -0.75
N GLU A 295 17.28 14.80 -1.66
CA GLU A 295 17.70 15.42 -2.92
C GLU A 295 17.61 14.43 -4.06
N CYS A 296 17.69 14.96 -5.28
CA CYS A 296 17.89 14.17 -6.48
C CYS A 296 19.37 13.94 -6.75
N ALA A 297 19.75 12.68 -6.92
CA ALA A 297 20.99 12.31 -7.57
C ALA A 297 20.96 12.90 -8.99
N ASN A 298 21.98 13.67 -9.33
CA ASN A 298 22.06 14.32 -10.63
C ASN A 298 22.48 13.26 -11.66
N PRO A 299 21.67 12.96 -12.70
CA PRO A 299 22.04 11.95 -13.69
C PRO A 299 23.24 12.36 -14.57
N ASP A 300 23.66 13.64 -14.52
CA ASP A 300 24.75 14.19 -15.34
C ASP A 300 26.12 14.29 -14.61
N MET A 301 26.31 13.61 -13.47
CA MET A 301 27.54 13.70 -12.66
C MET A 301 28.18 12.33 -12.40
N ASP A 302 28.33 11.51 -13.44
CA ASP A 302 29.30 10.41 -13.53
C ASP A 302 30.13 10.51 -14.83
#